data_AF-A0A4Q5SE48-F1
#
_entry.id   AF-A0A4Q5SE48-F1
#
_cell.length_a   1.000
_cell.length_b   1.000
_cell.length_c   1.000
_cell.angle_alpha   90.00
_cell.angle_beta   90.00
_cell.angle_gamma   90.00
#
_symmetry.space_group_name_H-M   'P 1'
#
loop_
_entity.id
_entity.type
_entity.pdbx_description
1 polymer ?
#
loop_
_entity_poly.entity_id
_entity_poly.type
_entity_poly.pdbx_seq_one_letter_code
_entity_poly.pdbx_strand_id
1 'polypeptide(L)'
;MHGSGSPSVRVAIVTLDNHLRGAVERANAALRPSHISVTLHAASDWDADASKLDDAKTAIAQADFVIASMLFLDDHIRAIMPALEARRENCDAMVALMSAAEVVRLTRMGAYRMDTPTGGLMSLLKKLRGSSGKDGKPGSSSGAGQMRMLRRLPKLLRFIPGTAQDVRAYFLTLQYWLAGSDENVVSMVRALIDRYAAGDRLTRRGLTPADPPAHYPEVGVYHPRTEQRMSESLRLLPTKKGRNGTVGLLLLRSYLLGNDAGHYDGLITAMEAAGLRVIPAFASGLDARPAM
;
A
#
# COMPACT_ATOMS: atom_id res chain seq x y z
N MET A 1 -17.53 18.05 32.59
CA MET A 1 -16.80 18.67 31.47
C MET A 1 -16.04 17.57 30.73
N HIS A 2 -16.57 17.05 29.62
CA HIS A 2 -15.88 16.08 28.76
C HIS A 2 -15.39 16.81 27.51
N GLY A 3 -14.06 16.88 27.35
CA GLY A 3 -13.43 17.49 26.19
C GLY A 3 -13.82 16.75 24.92
N SER A 4 -14.52 17.45 24.04
CA SER A 4 -15.08 16.97 22.77
C SER A 4 -14.01 16.86 21.68
N GLY A 5 -13.22 15.78 21.71
CA GLY A 5 -12.28 15.44 20.64
C GLY A 5 -12.14 13.93 20.49
N SER A 6 -12.14 13.42 19.26
CA SER A 6 -11.88 12.00 19.01
C SER A 6 -10.46 11.63 19.47
N PRO A 7 -10.24 10.50 20.18
CA PRO A 7 -8.93 10.17 20.77
C PRO A 7 -7.81 10.04 19.74
N SER A 8 -6.71 10.79 19.80
CA SER A 8 -5.65 10.77 18.78
C SER A 8 -5.14 9.37 18.43
N VAL A 9 -4.80 9.14 17.15
CA VAL A 9 -4.25 7.86 16.66
C VAL A 9 -2.92 8.09 15.94
N ARG A 10 -1.91 7.31 16.29
CA ARG A 10 -0.59 7.30 15.65
C ARG A 10 -0.36 6.02 14.85
N VAL A 11 0.05 6.16 13.60
CA VAL A 11 0.39 5.06 12.70
C VAL A 11 1.84 5.19 12.26
N ALA A 12 2.65 4.16 12.51
CA ALA A 12 4.03 4.08 12.01
C ALA A 12 4.12 3.05 10.89
N ILE A 13 4.62 3.48 9.74
CA ILE A 13 4.92 2.63 8.59
C ILE A 13 6.43 2.46 8.51
N VAL A 14 6.89 1.21 8.49
CA VAL A 14 8.30 0.83 8.39
C VAL A 14 8.47 0.04 7.09
N THR A 15 9.33 0.49 6.19
CA THR A 15 9.51 -0.19 4.90
C THR A 15 10.95 -0.15 4.38
N LEU A 16 11.22 -0.75 3.22
CA LEU A 16 12.57 -0.82 2.64
C LEU A 16 13.03 0.55 2.11
N ASP A 17 12.18 1.21 1.33
CA ASP A 17 12.54 2.37 0.53
C ASP A 17 11.44 3.45 0.49
N ASN A 18 11.76 4.57 -0.14
CA ASN A 18 10.96 5.79 -0.10
C ASN A 18 9.89 5.89 -1.20
N HIS A 19 9.63 4.83 -1.96
CA HIS A 19 8.73 4.90 -3.12
C HIS A 19 7.30 5.35 -2.78
N LEU A 20 6.82 5.11 -1.55
CA LEU A 20 5.51 5.58 -1.07
C LEU A 20 5.58 6.83 -0.17
N ARG A 21 6.76 7.43 0.04
CA ARG A 21 6.93 8.56 0.97
C ARG A 21 5.96 9.72 0.65
N GLY A 22 5.92 10.16 -0.61
CA GLY A 22 5.01 11.23 -1.03
C GLY A 22 3.52 10.89 -0.83
N ALA A 23 3.12 9.64 -1.11
CA ALA A 23 1.76 9.17 -0.88
C ALA A 23 1.40 9.17 0.61
N VAL A 24 2.31 8.72 1.49
CA VAL A 24 2.09 8.75 2.94
C VAL A 24 2.05 10.16 3.49
N GLU A 25 2.90 11.08 3.02
CA GLU A 25 2.90 12.48 3.47
C GLU A 25 1.59 13.19 3.15
N ARG A 26 1.05 12.99 1.94
CA ARG A 26 -0.28 13.52 1.57
C ARG A 26 -1.40 12.85 2.35
N ALA A 27 -1.35 11.52 2.53
CA ALA A 27 -2.31 10.82 3.36
C ALA A 27 -2.29 11.33 4.82
N ASN A 28 -1.11 11.60 5.38
CA ASN A 28 -0.96 12.21 6.69
C ASN A 28 -1.62 13.59 6.75
N ALA A 29 -1.40 14.45 5.74
CA ALA A 29 -2.07 15.75 5.66
C ALA A 29 -3.61 15.61 5.63
N ALA A 30 -4.14 14.65 4.87
CA ALA A 30 -5.58 14.38 4.77
C ALA A 30 -6.18 13.79 6.06
N LEU A 31 -5.39 13.06 6.85
CA LEU A 31 -5.83 12.39 8.08
C LEU A 31 -5.70 13.26 9.34
N ARG A 32 -4.83 14.28 9.32
CA ARG A 32 -4.60 15.21 10.44
C ARG A 32 -5.86 15.87 11.00
N PRO A 33 -6.81 16.39 10.18
CA PRO A 33 -8.05 16.97 10.70
C PRO A 33 -8.91 15.99 11.51
N SER A 34 -8.74 14.68 11.26
CA SER A 34 -9.38 13.62 12.03
C SER A 34 -8.54 13.16 13.23
N HIS A 35 -7.51 13.92 13.64
CA HIS A 35 -6.58 13.55 14.72
C HIS A 35 -5.91 12.18 14.51
N ILE A 36 -5.55 11.87 13.26
CA ILE A 36 -4.80 10.67 12.88
C ILE A 36 -3.49 11.14 12.24
N SER A 37 -2.36 10.65 12.76
CA SER A 37 -1.03 10.94 12.21
C SER A 37 -0.39 9.68 11.66
N VAL A 38 0.21 9.77 10.47
CA VAL A 38 0.91 8.67 9.80
C VAL A 38 2.34 9.09 9.49
N THR A 39 3.32 8.24 9.82
CA THR A 39 4.74 8.43 9.47
C THR A 39 5.26 7.26 8.66
N LEU A 40 6.23 7.51 7.77
CA LEU A 40 6.94 6.48 7.01
C LEU A 40 8.45 6.57 7.29
N HIS A 41 9.01 5.44 7.66
CA HIS A 41 10.42 5.24 7.97
C HIS A 41 10.97 4.16 7.03
N ALA A 42 11.88 4.54 6.12
CA ALA A 42 12.47 3.62 5.17
C ALA A 42 13.82 3.13 5.67
N ALA A 43 14.12 1.85 5.46
CA ALA A 43 15.35 1.25 5.90
C ALA A 43 16.59 1.83 5.18
N SER A 44 16.42 2.15 3.91
CA SER A 44 17.42 2.89 3.13
C SER A 44 17.78 4.27 3.72
N ASP A 45 16.91 4.91 4.52
CA ASP A 45 17.26 6.16 5.17
C ASP A 45 18.24 5.95 6.33
N TRP A 46 18.06 4.88 7.11
CA TRP A 46 18.93 4.62 8.25
C TRP A 46 20.22 3.89 7.91
N ASP A 47 20.31 3.28 6.73
CA ASP A 47 21.61 2.86 6.17
C ASP A 47 22.51 4.09 5.91
N ALA A 48 21.91 5.22 5.56
CA ALA A 48 22.62 6.47 5.29
C ALA A 48 22.82 7.33 6.55
N ASP A 49 21.89 7.30 7.49
CA ASP A 49 21.89 8.14 8.69
C ASP A 49 21.33 7.38 9.91
N ALA A 50 22.21 7.03 10.85
CA ALA A 50 21.84 6.27 12.05
C ALA A 50 20.75 6.95 12.90
N SER A 51 20.60 8.28 12.85
CA SER A 51 19.54 8.98 13.59
C SER A 51 18.14 8.60 13.09
N LYS A 52 18.01 8.21 11.81
CA LYS A 52 16.75 7.75 11.22
C LYS A 52 16.29 6.41 11.79
N LEU A 53 17.21 5.58 12.27
CA LEU A 53 16.86 4.35 12.97
C LEU A 53 16.21 4.67 14.33
N ASP A 54 16.74 5.66 15.03
CA ASP A 54 16.20 6.08 16.33
C ASP A 54 14.83 6.76 16.19
N ASP A 55 14.64 7.55 15.14
CA ASP A 55 13.34 8.10 14.75
C ASP A 55 12.33 6.97 14.48
N ALA A 56 12.73 5.93 13.72
CA ALA A 56 11.89 4.78 13.41
C ALA A 56 11.50 3.99 14.68
N LYS A 57 12.47 3.70 15.55
CA LYS A 57 12.24 3.01 16.83
C LYS A 57 11.29 3.81 17.73
N THR A 58 11.47 5.13 17.79
CA THR A 58 10.61 6.03 18.58
C THR A 58 9.19 6.04 18.03
N ALA A 59 9.03 6.15 16.71
CA ALA A 59 7.72 6.10 16.07
C ALA A 59 7.01 4.77 16.33
N ILE A 60 7.70 3.64 16.22
CA ILE A 60 7.15 2.31 16.55
C ILE A 60 6.71 2.26 18.02
N ALA A 61 7.59 2.64 18.95
CA ALA A 61 7.29 2.58 20.39
C ALA A 61 6.03 3.37 20.77
N GLN A 62 5.73 4.44 20.04
CA GLN A 62 4.58 5.32 20.28
C GLN A 62 3.34 4.94 19.45
N ALA A 63 3.48 4.21 18.35
CA ALA A 63 2.42 4.01 17.38
C ALA A 63 1.29 3.12 17.91
N ASP A 64 0.04 3.53 17.72
CA ASP A 64 -1.14 2.71 18.00
C ASP A 64 -1.36 1.66 16.90
N PHE A 65 -0.86 1.92 15.69
CA PHE A 65 -0.86 0.97 14.58
C PHE A 65 0.53 0.91 13.95
N VAL A 66 1.05 -0.30 13.74
CA VAL A 66 2.34 -0.49 13.07
C VAL A 66 2.13 -1.27 11.78
N ILE A 67 2.66 -0.77 10.67
CA ILE A 67 2.67 -1.45 9.38
C ILE A 67 4.13 -1.66 8.98
N ALA A 68 4.56 -2.91 8.89
CA ALA A 68 5.89 -3.26 8.39
C ALA A 68 5.76 -3.86 6.98
N SER A 69 6.59 -3.42 6.02
CA SER A 69 6.52 -3.92 4.65
C SER A 69 7.87 -4.00 3.96
N MET A 70 8.12 -5.05 3.16
CA MET A 70 9.35 -5.21 2.36
C MET A 70 10.65 -5.30 3.18
N LEU A 71 10.57 -5.71 4.45
CA LEU A 71 11.76 -5.96 5.26
C LEU A 71 12.29 -7.38 4.96
N PHE A 72 13.34 -7.45 4.15
CA PHE A 72 13.95 -8.72 3.71
C PHE A 72 15.44 -8.86 4.03
N LEU A 73 16.14 -7.75 4.30
CA LEU A 73 17.56 -7.76 4.57
C LEU A 73 17.80 -8.01 6.06
N ASP A 74 18.65 -8.99 6.37
CA ASP A 74 18.95 -9.41 7.75
C ASP A 74 19.38 -8.24 8.64
N ASP A 75 20.21 -7.34 8.13
CA ASP A 75 20.70 -6.19 8.92
C ASP A 75 19.59 -5.18 9.23
N HIS A 76 18.71 -4.91 8.26
CA HIS A 76 17.52 -4.07 8.49
C HIS A 76 16.57 -4.69 9.50
N ILE A 77 16.36 -6.00 9.39
CA ILE A 77 15.49 -6.73 10.32
C ILE A 77 16.09 -6.72 11.71
N ARG A 78 17.37 -7.07 11.88
CA ARG A 78 18.07 -7.04 13.18
C ARG A 78 18.00 -5.67 13.84
N ALA A 79 18.11 -4.59 13.07
CA ALA A 79 18.09 -3.23 13.58
C ALA A 79 16.72 -2.82 14.16
N ILE A 80 15.62 -3.28 13.56
CA ILE A 80 14.26 -2.82 13.88
C ILE A 80 13.40 -3.85 14.63
N MET A 81 13.72 -5.15 14.53
CA MET A 81 12.97 -6.24 15.14
C MET A 81 12.73 -6.04 16.64
N PRO A 82 13.72 -5.64 17.47
CA PRO A 82 13.49 -5.47 18.90
C PRO A 82 12.41 -4.42 19.21
N ALA A 83 12.34 -3.34 18.42
CA ALA A 83 11.30 -2.32 18.59
C ALA A 83 9.91 -2.82 18.18
N LEU A 84 9.83 -3.60 17.10
CA LEU A 84 8.59 -4.24 16.68
C LEU A 84 8.09 -5.23 17.73
N GLU A 85 8.95 -6.11 18.23
CA GLU A 85 8.60 -7.09 19.27
C GLU A 85 8.12 -6.42 20.55
N ALA A 86 8.85 -5.40 21.04
CA ALA A 86 8.48 -4.65 22.24
C ALA A 86 7.14 -3.92 22.10
N ARG A 87 6.81 -3.43 20.89
CA ARG A 87 5.55 -2.71 20.66
C ARG A 87 4.36 -3.64 20.43
N ARG A 88 4.59 -4.80 19.83
CA ARG A 88 3.54 -5.69 19.28
C ARG A 88 2.33 -5.90 20.20
N GLU A 89 2.56 -6.12 21.49
CA GLU A 89 1.46 -6.40 22.42
C GLU A 89 0.71 -5.15 22.90
N ASN A 90 1.31 -3.97 22.72
CA ASN A 90 0.83 -2.71 23.28
C ASN A 90 0.26 -1.72 22.24
N CYS A 91 0.43 -1.97 20.94
CA CYS A 91 -0.32 -1.29 19.89
C CYS A 91 -1.73 -1.89 19.74
N ASP A 92 -2.62 -1.27 18.97
CA ASP A 92 -3.94 -1.84 18.64
C ASP A 92 -3.80 -2.96 17.59
N ALA A 93 -3.02 -2.71 16.53
CA ALA A 93 -2.66 -3.71 15.54
C ALA A 93 -1.25 -3.53 14.97
N MET A 94 -0.62 -4.66 14.66
CA MET A 94 0.64 -4.73 13.92
C MET A 94 0.42 -5.58 12.67
N VAL A 95 0.72 -5.05 11.50
CA VAL A 95 0.54 -5.73 10.22
C VAL A 95 1.86 -5.77 9.47
N ALA A 96 2.42 -6.97 9.34
CA ALA A 96 3.65 -7.18 8.57
C ALA A 96 3.30 -7.81 7.21
N LEU A 97 3.53 -7.07 6.14
CA LEU A 97 3.21 -7.42 4.75
C LEU A 97 4.51 -7.67 4.00
N MET A 98 4.50 -8.57 3.01
CA MET A 98 5.60 -8.71 2.03
C MET A 98 7.00 -8.63 2.68
N SER A 99 7.24 -9.33 3.79
CA SER A 99 8.50 -9.24 4.55
C SER A 99 9.01 -10.65 4.86
N ALA A 100 10.22 -10.76 5.43
CA ALA A 100 10.76 -12.02 5.92
C ALA A 100 9.81 -12.69 6.93
N ALA A 101 9.87 -14.02 6.98
CA ALA A 101 8.92 -14.82 7.76
C ALA A 101 8.88 -14.43 9.25
N GLU A 102 10.04 -14.12 9.83
CA GLU A 102 10.15 -13.65 11.22
C GLU A 102 9.41 -12.34 11.47
N VAL A 103 9.48 -11.37 10.55
CA VAL A 103 8.74 -10.11 10.64
C VAL A 103 7.24 -10.37 10.45
N VAL A 104 6.87 -11.20 9.47
CA VAL A 104 5.46 -11.56 9.21
C VAL A 104 4.79 -12.21 10.43
N ARG A 105 5.53 -13.02 11.20
CA ARG A 105 5.04 -13.65 12.44
C ARG A 105 4.64 -12.65 13.52
N LEU A 106 5.15 -11.41 13.49
CA LEU A 106 4.74 -10.35 14.41
C LEU A 106 3.33 -9.81 14.12
N THR A 107 2.73 -10.13 12.98
CA THR A 107 1.37 -9.70 12.66
C THR A 107 0.38 -10.10 13.75
N ARG A 108 -0.34 -9.10 14.27
CA ARG A 108 -1.36 -9.21 15.31
C ARG A 108 -2.48 -8.20 15.04
N MET A 109 -3.70 -8.66 14.82
CA MET A 109 -4.85 -7.83 14.50
C MET A 109 -6.09 -8.32 15.26
N GLY A 110 -6.44 -7.66 16.38
CA GLY A 110 -7.45 -8.21 17.28
C GLY A 110 -7.05 -9.59 17.79
N ALA A 111 -7.92 -10.60 17.61
CA ALA A 111 -7.64 -11.98 17.97
C ALA A 111 -6.76 -12.71 16.95
N TYR A 112 -6.56 -12.14 15.75
CA TYR A 112 -5.77 -12.76 14.70
C TYR A 112 -4.27 -12.60 14.95
N ARG A 113 -3.54 -13.71 14.90
CA ARG A 113 -2.09 -13.74 15.10
C ARG A 113 -1.40 -14.72 14.14
N MET A 114 -0.24 -14.33 13.62
CA MET A 114 0.57 -15.18 12.74
C MET A 114 1.60 -16.05 13.47
N ASP A 115 1.86 -15.81 14.77
CA ASP A 115 2.70 -16.65 15.63
C ASP A 115 1.98 -17.91 16.14
N THR A 116 0.65 -17.84 16.25
CA THR A 116 -0.22 -18.98 16.59
C THR A 116 -1.29 -19.18 15.50
N PRO A 117 -0.94 -19.74 14.33
CA PRO A 117 -1.89 -19.89 13.23
C PRO A 117 -3.03 -20.83 13.63
N THR A 118 -4.26 -20.35 13.66
CA THR A 118 -5.44 -21.24 13.79
C THR A 118 -5.54 -22.13 12.55
N GLY A 119 -5.87 -23.41 12.71
CA GLY A 119 -5.76 -24.42 11.65
C GLY A 119 -6.47 -24.08 10.32
N GLY A 120 -7.54 -23.28 10.37
CA GLY A 120 -8.23 -22.78 9.18
C GLY A 120 -7.37 -21.84 8.31
N LEU A 121 -6.52 -21.00 8.93
CA LEU A 121 -5.68 -20.02 8.25
C LEU A 121 -4.55 -20.67 7.44
N MET A 122 -3.91 -21.70 8.01
CA MET A 122 -2.84 -22.44 7.34
C MET A 122 -3.34 -23.14 6.07
N SER A 123 -4.58 -23.64 6.09
CA SER A 123 -5.19 -24.25 4.91
C SER A 123 -5.43 -23.24 3.78
N LEU A 124 -5.74 -22.00 4.13
CA LEU A 124 -6.03 -20.91 3.19
C LEU A 124 -4.73 -20.33 2.62
N LEU A 125 -3.73 -20.06 3.49
CA LEU A 125 -2.38 -19.66 3.08
C LEU A 125 -1.71 -20.73 2.20
N LYS A 126 -1.90 -22.02 2.48
CA LYS A 126 -1.37 -23.13 1.66
C LYS A 126 -2.04 -23.23 0.29
N LYS A 127 -3.34 -22.90 0.19
CA LYS A 127 -4.04 -22.80 -1.10
C LYS A 127 -3.61 -21.55 -1.89
N LEU A 128 -3.31 -20.45 -1.20
CA LEU A 128 -2.87 -19.20 -1.80
C LEU A 128 -1.40 -19.22 -2.24
N ARG A 129 -0.52 -19.88 -1.49
CA ARG A 129 0.89 -20.06 -1.85
C ARG A 129 1.08 -20.97 -3.09
N GLY A 130 -0.01 -21.59 -3.56
CA GLY A 130 0.04 -22.70 -4.49
C GLY A 130 0.54 -23.95 -3.76
N SER A 131 -0.03 -25.10 -4.09
CA SER A 131 0.63 -26.36 -3.74
C SER A 131 2.01 -26.34 -4.40
N SER A 132 3.07 -26.18 -3.60
CA SER A 132 4.37 -26.74 -3.97
C SER A 132 4.07 -28.20 -4.29
N GLY A 133 4.09 -28.54 -5.58
CA GLY A 133 3.81 -29.90 -6.02
C GLY A 133 4.68 -30.85 -5.20
N LYS A 134 4.06 -31.85 -4.58
CA LYS A 134 4.71 -33.16 -4.59
C LYS A 134 5.03 -33.41 -6.06
N ASP A 135 6.30 -33.65 -6.35
CA ASP A 135 6.95 -33.68 -7.67
C ASP A 135 7.66 -32.37 -8.02
N GLY A 136 8.91 -32.28 -7.57
CA GLY A 136 9.82 -31.14 -7.70
C GLY A 136 10.17 -30.75 -9.13
N LYS A 137 9.22 -30.11 -9.83
CA LYS A 137 9.50 -29.26 -10.98
C LYS A 137 9.12 -27.82 -10.63
N PRO A 138 10.04 -26.84 -10.79
CA PRO A 138 9.75 -25.43 -10.53
C PRO A 138 8.78 -24.92 -11.60
N GLY A 139 7.48 -25.13 -11.37
CA GLY A 139 6.42 -24.57 -12.18
C GLY A 139 6.35 -23.06 -11.97
N SER A 140 6.67 -22.33 -13.02
CA SER A 140 6.60 -20.88 -13.12
C SER A 140 5.19 -20.35 -12.80
N SER A 141 4.89 -20.06 -11.53
CA SER A 141 3.82 -19.11 -11.23
C SER A 141 4.38 -17.72 -11.53
N SER A 142 4.14 -17.21 -12.74
CA SER A 142 4.54 -15.85 -13.11
C SER A 142 4.01 -14.86 -12.07
N GLY A 143 4.78 -13.82 -11.73
CA GLY A 143 4.34 -12.80 -10.77
C GLY A 143 2.97 -12.18 -11.13
N ALA A 144 2.64 -12.14 -12.43
CA ALA A 144 1.32 -11.76 -12.94
C ALA A 144 0.18 -12.70 -12.48
N GLY A 145 0.45 -14.01 -12.36
CA GLY A 145 -0.48 -15.01 -11.83
C GLY A 145 -0.74 -14.84 -10.33
N GLN A 146 0.31 -14.58 -9.54
CA GLN A 146 0.17 -14.27 -8.11
C GLN A 146 -0.56 -12.93 -7.89
N MET A 147 -0.29 -11.91 -8.71
CA MET A 147 -0.99 -10.62 -8.63
C MET A 147 -2.47 -10.72 -9.04
N ARG A 148 -2.80 -11.49 -10.09
CA ARG A 148 -4.20 -11.81 -10.44
C ARG A 148 -4.91 -12.56 -9.32
N MET A 149 -4.22 -13.45 -8.61
CA MET A 149 -4.77 -14.15 -7.46
C MET A 149 -5.04 -13.19 -6.30
N LEU A 150 -4.09 -12.31 -5.95
CA LEU A 150 -4.27 -11.25 -4.94
C LEU A 150 -5.44 -10.33 -5.27
N ARG A 151 -5.66 -9.97 -6.55
CA ARG A 151 -6.82 -9.18 -7.00
C ARG A 151 -8.17 -9.91 -6.88
N ARG A 152 -8.17 -11.25 -6.94
CA ARG A 152 -9.39 -12.07 -6.81
C ARG A 152 -9.70 -12.48 -5.37
N LEU A 153 -8.73 -12.35 -4.47
CA LEU A 153 -8.90 -12.67 -3.06
C LEU A 153 -10.12 -11.97 -2.42
N PRO A 154 -10.33 -10.63 -2.53
CA PRO A 154 -11.48 -9.98 -1.89
C PRO A 154 -12.83 -10.60 -2.24
N LYS A 155 -13.01 -10.95 -3.52
CA LYS A 155 -14.26 -11.52 -4.04
C LYS A 155 -14.48 -12.95 -3.55
N LEU A 156 -13.41 -13.69 -3.26
CA LEU A 156 -13.46 -15.01 -2.64
C LEU A 156 -13.63 -14.91 -1.11
N LEU A 157 -13.05 -13.89 -0.48
CA LEU A 157 -13.08 -13.66 0.95
C LEU A 157 -14.41 -13.05 1.46
N ARG A 158 -15.28 -12.50 0.58
CA ARG A 158 -16.60 -11.95 0.96
C ARG A 158 -17.57 -12.97 1.54
N PHE A 159 -17.33 -14.26 1.30
CA PHE A 159 -18.17 -15.37 1.77
C PHE A 159 -17.61 -16.05 3.03
N ILE A 160 -16.62 -15.44 3.68
CA ILE A 160 -15.96 -16.02 4.84
C ILE A 160 -16.69 -15.64 6.14
N PRO A 161 -17.20 -16.63 6.92
CA PRO A 161 -17.90 -16.36 8.16
C PRO A 161 -16.95 -15.88 9.27
N GLY A 162 -17.46 -15.00 10.14
CA GLY A 162 -16.95 -14.66 11.48
C GLY A 162 -15.42 -14.54 11.64
N THR A 163 -14.77 -15.66 11.97
CA THR A 163 -13.38 -15.75 12.45
C THR A 163 -12.30 -15.48 11.41
N ALA A 164 -12.62 -15.48 10.11
CA ALA A 164 -11.64 -15.18 9.06
C ALA A 164 -11.85 -13.82 8.37
N GLN A 165 -12.63 -12.93 8.99
CA GLN A 165 -12.69 -11.51 8.60
C GLN A 165 -11.38 -10.76 8.87
N ASP A 166 -10.59 -11.17 9.87
CA ASP A 166 -9.28 -10.55 10.11
C ASP A 166 -8.26 -10.98 9.05
N VAL A 167 -8.34 -12.22 8.56
CA VAL A 167 -7.59 -12.66 7.36
C VAL A 167 -7.95 -11.81 6.16
N ARG A 168 -9.25 -11.53 5.99
CA ARG A 168 -9.71 -10.65 4.92
C ARG A 168 -9.16 -9.24 5.08
N ALA A 169 -9.17 -8.68 6.29
CA ALA A 169 -8.59 -7.38 6.57
C ALA A 169 -7.06 -7.35 6.31
N TYR A 170 -6.33 -8.43 6.61
CA TYR A 170 -4.91 -8.56 6.27
C TYR A 170 -4.70 -8.41 4.75
N PHE A 171 -5.45 -9.17 3.95
CA PHE A 171 -5.35 -9.10 2.50
C PHE A 171 -5.90 -7.79 1.92
N LEU A 172 -6.87 -7.16 2.57
CA LEU A 172 -7.34 -5.84 2.17
C LEU A 172 -6.26 -4.79 2.40
N THR A 173 -5.57 -4.84 3.53
CA THR A 173 -4.40 -4.00 3.84
C THR A 173 -3.30 -4.18 2.80
N LEU A 174 -3.01 -5.43 2.43
CA LEU A 174 -2.06 -5.73 1.34
C LEU A 174 -2.47 -5.11 0.00
N GLN A 175 -3.75 -5.10 -0.32
CA GLN A 175 -4.22 -4.51 -1.58
C GLN A 175 -4.15 -2.99 -1.60
N TYR A 176 -4.51 -2.33 -0.50
CA TYR A 176 -4.30 -0.89 -0.38
C TYR A 176 -2.81 -0.55 -0.56
N TRP A 177 -1.94 -1.31 0.13
CA TRP A 177 -0.49 -1.13 0.04
C TRP A 177 0.03 -1.29 -1.39
N LEU A 178 -0.36 -2.36 -2.08
CA LEU A 178 0.04 -2.62 -3.47
C LEU A 178 -0.53 -1.61 -4.48
N ALA A 179 -1.67 -1.00 -4.16
CA ALA A 179 -2.25 0.03 -5.03
C ALA A 179 -1.46 1.35 -4.96
N GLY A 180 -0.92 1.70 -3.79
CA GLY A 180 0.18 2.67 -3.65
C GLY A 180 -0.16 4.14 -3.89
N SER A 181 -1.44 4.52 -3.91
CA SER A 181 -1.87 5.93 -3.95
C SER A 181 -2.14 6.48 -2.54
N ASP A 182 -2.13 7.81 -2.38
CA ASP A 182 -2.47 8.42 -1.08
C ASP A 182 -3.91 8.12 -0.64
N GLU A 183 -4.88 8.08 -1.56
CA GLU A 183 -6.25 7.63 -1.29
C GLU A 183 -6.29 6.23 -0.69
N ASN A 184 -5.49 5.30 -1.24
CA ASN A 184 -5.39 3.95 -0.70
C ASN A 184 -4.71 3.91 0.67
N VAL A 185 -3.69 4.75 0.92
CA VAL A 185 -3.08 4.85 2.26
C VAL A 185 -4.09 5.39 3.27
N VAL A 186 -4.87 6.41 2.93
CA VAL A 186 -5.95 6.96 3.78
C VAL A 186 -6.96 5.88 4.11
N SER A 187 -7.49 5.19 3.10
CA SER A 187 -8.49 4.13 3.30
C SER A 187 -7.92 2.92 4.04
N MET A 188 -6.65 2.58 3.83
CA MET A 188 -5.96 1.53 4.60
C MET A 188 -5.93 1.87 6.09
N VAL A 189 -5.49 3.07 6.44
CA VAL A 189 -5.38 3.51 7.83
C VAL A 189 -6.77 3.57 8.47
N ARG A 190 -7.75 4.16 7.78
CA ARG A 190 -9.15 4.20 8.27
C ARG A 190 -9.72 2.80 8.49
N ALA A 191 -9.50 1.87 7.56
CA ALA A 191 -10.01 0.50 7.67
C ALA A 191 -9.40 -0.25 8.86
N LEU A 192 -8.12 -0.05 9.15
CA LEU A 192 -7.46 -0.63 10.32
C LEU A 192 -7.99 -0.04 11.62
N ILE A 193 -8.15 1.29 11.68
CA ILE A 193 -8.69 1.99 12.85
C ILE A 193 -10.13 1.55 13.12
N ASP A 194 -10.98 1.59 12.10
CA ASP A 194 -12.39 1.21 12.18
C ASP A 194 -12.58 -0.19 12.77
N ARG A 195 -11.69 -1.12 12.41
CA ARG A 195 -11.80 -2.51 12.81
C ARG A 195 -11.12 -2.83 14.13
N TYR A 196 -9.95 -2.25 14.40
CA TYR A 196 -9.05 -2.71 15.46
C TYR A 196 -8.76 -1.69 16.55
N ALA A 197 -9.22 -0.44 16.44
CA ALA A 197 -9.02 0.55 17.51
C ALA A 197 -9.50 0.00 18.86
N ALA A 198 -8.69 0.13 19.91
CA ALA A 198 -8.93 -0.52 21.18
C ALA A 198 -8.66 0.42 22.37
N GLY A 199 -9.00 -0.03 23.58
CA GLY A 199 -8.88 0.77 24.80
C GLY A 199 -9.61 2.10 24.67
N ASP A 200 -8.94 3.19 25.04
CA ASP A 200 -9.48 4.55 24.98
C ASP A 200 -9.84 5.00 23.55
N ARG A 201 -9.30 4.35 22.51
CA ARG A 201 -9.61 4.62 21.10
C ARG A 201 -10.80 3.84 20.58
N LEU A 202 -11.49 3.02 21.39
CA LEU A 202 -12.63 2.21 20.93
C LEU A 202 -13.71 3.05 20.25
N THR A 203 -13.92 4.29 20.71
CA THR A 203 -14.85 5.26 20.12
C THR A 203 -14.50 5.68 18.69
N ARG A 204 -13.29 5.36 18.20
CA ARG A 204 -12.88 5.60 16.80
C ARG A 204 -13.54 4.69 15.79
N ARG A 205 -14.01 3.52 16.21
CA ARG A 205 -14.68 2.57 15.32
C ARG A 205 -15.97 3.21 14.79
N GLY A 206 -16.16 3.18 13.48
CA GLY A 206 -17.27 3.78 12.76
C GLY A 206 -17.16 5.28 12.48
N LEU A 207 -16.18 5.99 13.03
CA LEU A 207 -16.09 7.46 12.88
C LEU A 207 -15.49 7.91 11.54
N THR A 208 -14.55 7.15 11.00
CA THR A 208 -13.86 7.49 9.75
C THR A 208 -13.97 6.32 8.78
N PRO A 209 -15.01 6.30 7.91
CA PRO A 209 -15.21 5.20 6.98
C PRO A 209 -14.07 5.12 5.96
N ALA A 210 -13.74 3.89 5.56
CA ALA A 210 -12.75 3.60 4.54
C ALA A 210 -13.43 3.21 3.22
N ASP A 211 -12.97 3.79 2.13
CA ASP A 211 -13.39 3.38 0.79
C ASP A 211 -12.66 2.10 0.36
N PRO A 212 -13.24 1.24 -0.49
CA PRO A 212 -12.57 0.06 -1.01
C PRO A 212 -11.24 0.40 -1.71
N PRO A 213 -10.25 -0.50 -1.78
CA PRO A 213 -9.00 -0.23 -2.48
C PRO A 213 -9.25 0.17 -3.93
N ALA A 214 -8.80 1.38 -4.28
CA ALA A 214 -8.88 1.89 -5.64
C ALA A 214 -7.90 1.10 -6.51
N HIS A 215 -8.40 0.60 -7.65
CA HIS A 215 -7.57 -0.14 -8.60
C HIS A 215 -7.13 0.77 -9.74
N TYR A 216 -5.82 0.93 -9.89
CA TYR A 216 -5.24 1.67 -11.02
C TYR A 216 -4.63 0.69 -12.02
N PRO A 217 -4.76 0.97 -13.34
CA PRO A 217 -4.16 0.17 -14.39
C PRO A 217 -2.68 -0.12 -14.15
N GLU A 218 -2.21 -1.30 -14.54
CA GLU A 218 -0.76 -1.60 -14.56
C GLU A 218 -0.09 -1.06 -15.80
N VAL A 219 -0.77 -1.15 -16.94
CA VAL A 219 -0.34 -0.60 -18.21
C VAL A 219 -1.48 0.23 -18.73
N GLY A 220 -1.17 1.41 -19.25
CA GLY A 220 -2.21 2.29 -19.74
C GLY A 220 -1.67 3.63 -20.19
N VAL A 221 -2.60 4.57 -20.28
CA VAL A 221 -2.35 5.94 -20.68
C VAL A 221 -2.82 6.91 -19.63
N TYR A 222 -2.13 8.04 -19.56
CA TYR A 222 -2.37 9.13 -18.65
C TYR A 222 -2.80 10.38 -19.41
N HIS A 223 -3.70 11.17 -18.84
CA HIS A 223 -4.02 12.49 -19.38
C HIS A 223 -4.53 13.47 -18.30
N PRO A 224 -3.88 14.64 -18.11
CA PRO A 224 -4.16 15.53 -16.99
C PRO A 224 -5.53 16.22 -17.07
N ARG A 225 -6.07 16.41 -18.28
CA ARG A 225 -7.37 17.08 -18.50
C ARG A 225 -8.59 16.17 -18.27
N THR A 226 -8.40 14.93 -17.85
CA THR A 226 -9.49 13.95 -17.68
C THR A 226 -9.69 13.66 -16.19
N GLU A 227 -10.93 13.46 -15.74
CA GLU A 227 -11.22 13.21 -14.33
C GLU A 227 -10.54 11.94 -13.81
N GLN A 228 -10.64 10.83 -14.55
CA GLN A 228 -10.03 9.56 -14.15
C GLN A 228 -8.50 9.55 -14.25
N ARG A 229 -7.91 10.46 -15.06
CA ARG A 229 -6.48 10.65 -15.37
C ARG A 229 -5.73 9.44 -15.94
N MET A 230 -6.04 8.21 -15.56
CA MET A 230 -5.40 6.97 -16.00
C MET A 230 -6.43 6.02 -16.62
N SER A 231 -6.02 5.26 -17.64
CA SER A 231 -6.89 4.30 -18.32
C SER A 231 -6.09 3.20 -18.99
N GLU A 232 -6.60 1.95 -18.99
CA GLU A 232 -6.09 0.89 -19.88
C GLU A 232 -6.40 1.17 -21.37
N SER A 233 -7.31 2.11 -21.64
CA SER A 233 -7.79 2.41 -22.99
C SER A 233 -7.28 3.75 -23.50
N LEU A 234 -6.75 3.74 -24.73
CA LEU A 234 -6.40 4.93 -25.51
C LEU A 234 -7.56 5.90 -25.73
N ARG A 235 -8.82 5.48 -25.50
CA ARG A 235 -10.00 6.35 -25.56
C ARG A 235 -9.96 7.50 -24.56
N LEU A 236 -9.12 7.42 -23.54
CA LEU A 236 -8.88 8.53 -22.62
C LEU A 236 -8.19 9.73 -23.32
N LEU A 237 -7.44 9.47 -24.38
CA LEU A 237 -6.63 10.47 -25.06
C LEU A 237 -7.39 11.14 -26.21
N PRO A 238 -6.95 12.34 -26.63
CA PRO A 238 -7.42 12.95 -27.87
C PRO A 238 -7.29 11.98 -29.06
N THR A 239 -8.41 11.78 -29.76
CA THR A 239 -8.51 10.86 -30.90
C THR A 239 -8.02 11.48 -32.22
N LYS A 240 -8.07 12.81 -32.32
CA LYS A 240 -7.63 13.54 -33.52
C LYS A 240 -6.10 13.48 -33.66
N LYS A 241 -5.61 13.27 -34.88
CA LYS A 241 -4.19 13.43 -35.19
C LYS A 241 -3.74 14.86 -34.89
N GLY A 242 -2.55 15.00 -34.31
CA GLY A 242 -1.91 16.29 -34.13
C GLY A 242 -1.50 16.85 -35.48
N ARG A 243 -1.65 18.16 -35.66
CA ARG A 243 -1.25 18.86 -36.89
C ARG A 243 0.24 18.68 -37.19
N ASN A 244 1.05 18.56 -36.14
CA ASN A 244 2.50 18.43 -36.21
C ASN A 244 3.00 17.01 -35.93
N GLY A 245 2.09 16.02 -35.95
CA GLY A 245 2.43 14.61 -35.76
C GLY A 245 1.95 14.04 -34.42
N THR A 246 2.53 12.90 -34.03
CA THR A 246 2.21 12.15 -32.81
C THR A 246 3.50 11.80 -32.08
N VAL A 247 3.52 11.99 -30.75
CA VAL A 247 4.66 11.67 -29.89
C VAL A 247 4.20 10.75 -28.76
N GLY A 248 4.97 9.70 -28.49
CA GLY A 248 4.80 8.85 -27.32
C GLY A 248 5.66 9.33 -26.16
N LEU A 249 5.10 9.39 -24.95
CA LEU A 249 5.84 9.66 -23.72
C LEU A 249 5.74 8.43 -22.82
N LEU A 250 6.86 8.02 -22.24
CA LEU A 250 6.88 6.97 -21.22
C LEU A 250 6.94 7.63 -19.85
N LEU A 251 5.90 7.38 -19.05
CA LEU A 251 5.77 7.92 -17.70
C LEU A 251 6.03 6.84 -16.67
N LEU A 252 6.59 7.21 -15.53
CA LEU A 252 6.69 6.32 -14.38
C LEU A 252 5.39 6.35 -13.59
N ARG A 253 4.75 5.19 -13.46
CA ARG A 253 3.46 5.03 -12.76
C ARG A 253 3.52 5.49 -11.30
N SER A 254 4.66 5.36 -10.63
CA SER A 254 4.86 5.81 -9.25
C SER A 254 4.56 7.30 -9.06
N TYR A 255 4.99 8.16 -9.99
CA TYR A 255 4.69 9.60 -9.92
C TYR A 255 3.21 9.89 -10.17
N LEU A 256 2.55 9.13 -11.05
CA LEU A 256 1.11 9.29 -11.33
C LEU A 256 0.27 8.94 -10.11
N LEU A 257 0.54 7.79 -9.47
CA LEU A 257 -0.12 7.37 -8.23
C LEU A 257 0.25 8.26 -7.06
N GLY A 258 1.49 8.74 -7.07
CA GLY A 258 2.04 9.67 -6.12
C GLY A 258 1.60 11.11 -6.34
N ASN A 259 0.61 11.40 -7.19
CA ASN A 259 0.12 12.74 -7.55
C ASN A 259 1.24 13.78 -7.72
N ASP A 260 2.40 13.33 -8.19
CA ASP A 260 3.62 14.10 -8.41
C ASP A 260 3.89 14.13 -9.93
N ALA A 261 2.82 14.39 -10.68
CA ALA A 261 2.80 14.37 -12.13
C ALA A 261 2.81 15.78 -12.75
N GLY A 262 2.92 16.86 -11.94
CA GLY A 262 2.80 18.23 -12.45
C GLY A 262 3.82 18.59 -13.54
N HIS A 263 5.01 17.98 -13.49
CA HIS A 263 6.01 18.12 -14.55
C HIS A 263 5.59 17.40 -15.85
N TYR A 264 4.94 16.24 -15.76
CA TYR A 264 4.32 15.58 -16.91
C TYR A 264 3.15 16.39 -17.44
N ASP A 265 2.32 16.96 -16.57
CA ASP A 265 1.15 17.75 -16.97
C ASP A 265 1.55 18.97 -17.79
N GLY A 266 2.58 19.68 -17.33
CA GLY A 266 3.17 20.81 -18.06
C GLY A 266 3.76 20.39 -19.40
N LEU A 267 4.51 19.28 -19.45
CA LEU A 267 5.10 18.76 -20.68
C LEU A 267 4.03 18.35 -21.71
N ILE A 268 3.03 17.59 -21.27
CA ILE A 268 1.90 17.17 -22.11
C ILE A 268 1.19 18.40 -22.67
N THR A 269 0.85 19.36 -21.81
CA THR A 269 0.17 20.59 -22.19
C THR A 269 0.97 21.40 -23.22
N ALA A 270 2.28 21.55 -23.01
CA ALA A 270 3.15 22.27 -23.94
C ALA A 270 3.26 21.58 -25.31
N MET A 271 3.40 20.26 -25.34
CA MET A 271 3.43 19.48 -26.58
C MET A 271 2.10 19.53 -27.34
N GLU A 272 0.97 19.43 -26.63
CA GLU A 272 -0.36 19.58 -27.22
C GLU A 272 -0.56 20.99 -27.80
N ALA A 273 -0.15 22.03 -27.08
CA ALA A 273 -0.19 23.42 -27.56
C ALA A 273 0.69 23.64 -28.79
N ALA A 274 1.81 22.92 -28.90
CA ALA A 274 2.65 22.87 -30.08
C ALA A 274 2.06 22.06 -31.24
N GLY A 275 0.81 21.58 -31.13
CA GLY A 275 0.08 20.89 -32.20
C GLY A 275 0.41 19.40 -32.35
N LEU A 276 1.10 18.80 -31.38
CA LEU A 276 1.35 17.35 -31.34
C LEU A 276 0.15 16.62 -30.73
N ARG A 277 -0.11 15.40 -31.20
CA ARG A 277 -0.91 14.43 -30.44
C ARG A 277 0.03 13.69 -29.50
N VAL A 278 -0.18 13.84 -28.20
CA VAL A 278 0.66 13.19 -27.19
C VAL A 278 0.00 11.88 -26.75
N ILE A 279 0.79 10.80 -26.66
CA ILE A 279 0.38 9.50 -26.11
C ILE A 279 1.22 9.25 -24.85
N PRO A 280 0.77 9.71 -23.67
CA PRO A 280 1.49 9.49 -22.42
C PRO A 280 1.13 8.10 -21.90
N ALA A 281 2.02 7.13 -22.10
CA ALA A 281 1.84 5.75 -21.71
C ALA A 281 2.68 5.43 -20.46
N PHE A 282 2.20 4.49 -19.64
CA PHE A 282 2.92 4.00 -18.47
C PHE A 282 2.81 2.47 -18.39
N ALA A 283 3.79 1.86 -17.72
CA ALA A 283 3.77 0.47 -17.29
C ALA A 283 4.15 0.37 -15.81
N SER A 284 3.74 -0.72 -15.17
CA SER A 284 4.14 -1.05 -13.80
C SER A 284 5.55 -1.65 -13.79
N GLY A 285 6.39 -1.19 -12.86
CA GLY A 285 7.76 -1.68 -12.71
C GLY A 285 8.76 -1.01 -13.66
N LEU A 286 9.89 -1.67 -13.91
CA LEU A 286 10.98 -1.14 -14.73
C LEU A 286 10.90 -1.54 -16.22
N ASP A 287 9.98 -2.45 -16.59
CA ASP A 287 9.79 -2.89 -17.96
C ASP A 287 8.70 -2.06 -18.67
N ALA A 288 9.13 -1.14 -19.53
CA ALA A 288 8.23 -0.26 -20.28
C ALA A 288 7.70 -0.86 -21.59
N ARG A 289 8.20 -2.03 -22.03
CA ARG A 289 7.80 -2.66 -23.31
C ARG A 289 6.29 -2.87 -23.44
N PRO A 290 5.52 -3.23 -22.39
CA PRO A 290 4.07 -3.36 -22.51
C PRO A 290 3.34 -2.07 -22.88
N ALA A 291 3.96 -0.90 -22.67
CA ALA A 291 3.39 0.42 -22.95
C ALA A 291 3.81 1.00 -24.31
N MET A 292 4.74 0.35 -25.01
CA MET A 292 5.26 0.75 -26.34
C MET A 292 4.54 0.01 -27.45
#